data_AF-A0A3P7QI37-F1
#
_entry.id   AF-A0A3P7QI37-F1
#
_cell.length_a   1.000
_cell.length_b   1.000
_cell.length_c   1.000
_cell.angle_alpha   90.00
_cell.angle_beta   90.00
_cell.angle_gamma   90.00
#
_symmetry.space_group_name_H-M   'P 1'
#
loop_
_entity.id
_entity.type
_entity.pdbx_description
1 polymer ?
#
loop_
_entity_poly.entity_id
_entity_poly.type
_entity_poly.pdbx_seq_one_letter_code
_entity_poly.pdbx_strand_id
1 'polypeptide(L)'
;MWKATIPNLHINTLVTNLAINIYYSDATMFVYPQLSFSKAVSSVEKDMKEDDVIGKLREQLPSDQMNMMVDTKEHFQVILAKQKNFKPFGELITKFTAKEKSFELYKITESSPDFDNYLARVQSLALWYIDAAQYTDNADPLWMHYFLFESKANDAGDGSRVYSLAGYASLYKFYAKCGIGAKLLDTIYKDLCSMKEVLDIT
;
A
#
# COMPACT_ATOMS: atom_id res chain seq x y z
N MET A 1 -7.46 -4.79 -8.91
CA MET A 1 -6.08 -4.64 -9.45
C MET A 1 -5.83 -3.15 -9.65
N TRP A 2 -4.89 -2.60 -8.89
CA TRP A 2 -4.48 -1.19 -8.97
C TRP A 2 -3.23 -1.03 -9.85
N LYS A 3 -3.09 0.12 -10.52
CA LYS A 3 -1.94 0.48 -11.39
C LYS A 3 -1.40 1.85 -10.97
N ALA A 4 -0.12 1.92 -10.62
CA ALA A 4 0.60 3.18 -10.38
C ALA A 4 1.58 3.46 -11.54
N THR A 5 1.78 4.75 -11.85
CA THR A 5 2.77 5.25 -12.82
C THR A 5 3.78 6.09 -12.05
N ILE A 6 5.07 5.80 -12.18
CA ILE A 6 6.14 6.47 -11.42
C ILE A 6 6.52 7.80 -12.11
N PRO A 7 6.35 8.97 -11.46
CA PRO A 7 7.03 10.19 -11.89
C PRO A 7 8.45 10.21 -11.30
N ASN A 8 9.45 10.58 -12.11
CA ASN A 8 10.80 10.95 -11.66
C ASN A 8 11.76 9.84 -11.18
N LEU A 9 11.71 8.63 -11.75
CA LEU A 9 12.88 7.74 -11.67
C LEU A 9 13.87 8.17 -12.76
N HIS A 10 15.04 8.69 -12.38
CA HIS A 10 16.14 8.93 -13.32
C HIS A 10 16.76 7.58 -13.70
N ILE A 11 16.21 6.97 -14.75
CA ILE A 11 16.67 5.69 -15.28
C ILE A 11 17.41 5.94 -16.59
N ASN A 12 18.68 5.54 -16.64
CA ASN A 12 19.41 5.44 -17.89
C ASN A 12 19.03 4.13 -18.57
N THR A 13 17.89 4.13 -19.26
CA THR A 13 17.48 2.97 -20.05
C THR A 13 17.94 3.12 -21.49
N LEU A 14 18.66 2.11 -21.96
CA LEU A 14 19.01 1.92 -23.37
C LEU A 14 17.81 1.40 -24.19
N VAL A 15 16.60 1.90 -23.91
CA VAL A 15 15.37 1.44 -24.55
C VAL A 15 14.46 2.62 -24.91
N THR A 16 13.65 2.48 -25.96
CA THR A 16 12.63 3.47 -26.33
C THR A 16 11.23 3.05 -25.86
N ASN A 17 10.38 4.04 -25.53
CA ASN A 17 9.01 3.84 -25.03
C ASN A 17 8.94 2.93 -23.79
N LEU A 18 9.82 3.17 -22.82
CA LEU A 18 9.79 2.48 -21.54
C LEU A 18 8.45 2.74 -20.84
N ALA A 19 7.78 1.67 -20.44
CA ALA A 19 6.65 1.71 -19.54
C ALA A 19 6.86 0.70 -18.40
N ILE A 20 6.73 1.20 -17.17
CA ILE A 20 6.77 0.43 -15.94
C ILE A 20 5.35 0.43 -15.37
N ASN A 21 4.73 -0.74 -15.30
CA ASN A 21 3.43 -0.91 -14.67
C ASN A 21 3.62 -1.65 -13.35
N ILE A 22 3.18 -1.05 -12.24
CA ILE A 22 3.22 -1.71 -10.92
C ILE A 22 1.80 -2.14 -10.56
N TYR A 23 1.59 -3.45 -10.48
CA TYR A 23 0.32 -4.06 -10.13
C TYR A 23 0.29 -4.47 -8.66
N TYR A 24 -0.78 -4.09 -7.96
CA TYR A 24 -1.04 -4.54 -6.60
C TYR A 24 -2.23 -5.50 -6.54
N SER A 25 -2.08 -6.59 -5.78
CA SER A 25 -3.25 -7.35 -5.32
C SER A 25 -4.02 -6.52 -4.30
N ASP A 26 -5.34 -6.52 -4.37
CA ASP A 26 -6.17 -5.56 -3.64
C ASP A 26 -6.40 -5.95 -2.18
N ALA A 27 -6.29 -7.23 -1.82
CA ALA A 27 -6.43 -7.67 -0.43
C ALA A 27 -5.07 -7.84 0.26
N THR A 28 -4.16 -8.58 -0.40
CA THR A 28 -2.90 -9.02 0.19
C THR A 28 -1.73 -8.08 -0.09
N MET A 29 -1.89 -7.12 -1.01
CA MET A 29 -0.91 -6.09 -1.38
C MET A 29 0.42 -6.59 -1.95
N PHE A 30 0.44 -7.79 -2.53
CA PHE A 30 1.61 -8.24 -3.31
C PHE A 30 1.80 -7.38 -4.56
N VAL A 31 3.06 -7.18 -4.93
CA VAL A 31 3.46 -6.27 -6.00
C VAL A 31 3.99 -7.06 -7.18
N TYR A 32 3.45 -6.82 -8.37
CA TYR A 32 4.00 -7.37 -9.62
C TYR A 32 4.41 -6.20 -10.53
N PRO A 33 5.72 -5.94 -10.69
CA PRO A 33 6.20 -4.99 -11.68
C PRO A 33 6.18 -5.63 -13.08
N GLN A 34 5.76 -4.86 -14.07
CA GLN A 34 5.86 -5.25 -15.47
C GLN A 34 6.58 -4.16 -16.25
N LEU A 35 7.74 -4.52 -16.79
CA LEU A 35 8.51 -3.70 -17.70
C LEU A 35 8.09 -3.99 -19.14
N SER A 36 7.90 -2.94 -19.94
CA SER A 36 7.70 -3.06 -21.38
C SER A 36 8.43 -1.93 -22.10
N PHE A 37 9.02 -2.22 -23.26
CA PHE A 37 9.70 -1.26 -24.11
C PHE A 37 9.55 -1.67 -25.58
N SER A 38 9.64 -0.71 -26.50
CA SER A 38 9.41 -0.97 -27.93
C SER A 38 10.68 -1.39 -28.68
N LYS A 39 11.85 -0.94 -28.23
CA LYS A 39 13.14 -1.26 -28.86
C LYS A 39 14.24 -1.17 -27.82
N ALA A 40 15.09 -2.20 -27.76
CA ALA A 40 16.38 -2.11 -27.10
C ALA A 40 17.39 -1.45 -28.06
N VAL A 41 18.13 -0.45 -27.59
CA VAL A 41 19.18 0.23 -28.35
C VAL A 41 20.38 -0.71 -28.40
N SER A 42 20.63 -1.29 -29.57
CA SER A 42 21.68 -2.30 -29.78
C SER A 42 23.09 -1.73 -29.95
N SER A 43 23.24 -0.40 -29.93
CA SER A 43 24.52 0.29 -30.17
C SER A 43 24.69 1.43 -29.20
N VAL A 44 25.48 1.19 -28.17
CA VAL A 44 25.88 2.21 -27.21
C VAL A 44 27.40 2.16 -27.12
N GLU A 45 28.02 3.32 -26.96
CA GLU A 45 29.46 3.44 -26.71
C GLU A 45 29.88 2.45 -25.61
N LYS A 46 31.11 1.92 -25.71
CA LYS A 46 31.65 0.82 -24.87
C LYS A 46 31.51 1.02 -23.36
N ASP A 47 31.21 2.24 -22.90
CA ASP A 47 31.22 2.65 -21.51
C ASP A 47 29.82 2.88 -20.89
N MET A 48 28.72 2.75 -21.64
CA MET A 48 27.36 2.84 -21.08
C MET A 48 26.79 1.47 -20.72
N LYS A 49 26.50 1.26 -19.42
CA LYS A 49 25.73 0.12 -18.92
C LYS A 49 24.27 0.51 -18.74
N GLU A 50 23.37 -0.38 -19.11
CA GLU A 50 21.95 -0.27 -18.79
C GLU A 50 21.71 -0.37 -17.29
N ASP A 51 20.75 0.40 -16.79
CA ASP A 51 20.26 0.26 -15.43
C ASP A 51 19.41 -0.99 -15.26
N ASP A 52 19.63 -1.76 -14.19
CA ASP A 52 18.67 -2.77 -13.73
C ASP A 52 17.46 -2.08 -13.10
N VAL A 53 16.45 -1.78 -13.93
CA VAL A 53 15.22 -1.10 -13.52
C VAL A 53 14.50 -1.84 -12.40
N ILE A 54 14.46 -3.17 -12.47
CA ILE A 54 13.77 -3.99 -11.46
C ILE A 54 14.60 -4.04 -10.18
N GLY A 55 15.93 -4.14 -10.28
CA GLY A 55 16.86 -4.00 -9.15
C GLY A 55 16.69 -2.66 -8.44
N LYS A 56 16.72 -1.54 -9.18
CA LYS A 56 16.49 -0.20 -8.62
C LYS A 56 15.11 -0.09 -7.96
N LEU A 57 14.07 -0.66 -8.56
CA LEU A 57 12.74 -0.68 -7.95
C LEU A 57 12.74 -1.48 -6.64
N ARG A 58 13.44 -2.63 -6.59
CA ARG A 58 13.61 -3.43 -5.37
C ARG A 58 14.34 -2.65 -4.27
N GLU A 59 15.36 -1.87 -4.62
CA GLU A 59 16.12 -1.04 -3.67
C GLU A 59 15.29 0.08 -3.04
N GLN A 60 14.26 0.57 -3.74
CA GLN A 60 13.34 1.57 -3.18
C GLN A 60 12.31 0.96 -2.22
N LEU A 61 12.09 -0.35 -2.29
CA LEU A 61 11.19 -1.05 -1.39
C LEU A 61 11.90 -1.41 -0.08
N PRO A 62 11.16 -1.63 1.03
CA PRO A 62 11.76 -2.03 2.30
C PRO A 62 12.67 -3.25 2.14
N SER A 63 13.97 -3.07 2.40
CA SER A 63 15.03 -4.04 2.13
C SER A 63 14.91 -5.35 2.92
N ASP A 64 14.18 -5.32 4.02
CA ASP A 64 13.91 -6.41 4.95
C ASP A 64 12.82 -7.37 4.46
N GLN A 65 12.16 -7.06 3.34
CA GLN A 65 10.92 -7.73 2.94
C GLN A 65 10.97 -8.20 1.48
N MET A 66 12.03 -8.95 1.14
CA MET A 66 12.31 -9.52 -0.20
C MET A 66 11.17 -10.37 -0.80
N ASN A 67 10.17 -10.77 -0.01
CA ASN A 67 9.04 -11.59 -0.45
C ASN A 67 7.81 -10.78 -0.91
N MET A 68 7.88 -9.44 -0.99
CA MET A 68 6.73 -8.63 -1.42
C MET A 68 6.51 -8.56 -2.93
N MET A 69 7.61 -8.62 -3.71
CA MET A 69 7.56 -8.55 -5.16
C MET A 69 7.45 -9.94 -5.76
N VAL A 70 6.58 -10.04 -6.76
CA VAL A 70 6.33 -11.26 -7.50
C VAL A 70 7.02 -11.10 -8.85
N ASP A 71 7.84 -12.07 -9.23
CA ASP A 71 8.66 -11.95 -10.44
C ASP A 71 7.91 -12.32 -11.73
N THR A 72 6.85 -13.12 -11.63
CA THR A 72 6.10 -13.63 -12.79
C THR A 72 4.62 -13.36 -12.70
N LYS A 73 3.99 -13.14 -13.86
CA LYS A 73 2.56 -12.95 -13.98
C LYS A 73 1.78 -14.17 -13.50
N GLU A 74 2.28 -15.37 -13.79
CA GLU A 74 1.67 -16.65 -13.43
C GLU A 74 1.63 -16.80 -11.91
N HIS A 75 2.72 -16.48 -11.22
CA HIS A 75 2.75 -16.50 -9.76
C HIS A 75 1.80 -15.44 -9.17
N PHE A 76 1.75 -14.25 -9.77
CA PHE A 76 0.83 -13.20 -9.32
C PHE A 76 -0.64 -13.62 -9.47
N GLN A 77 -1.00 -14.32 -10.56
CA GLN A 77 -2.33 -14.89 -10.74
C GLN A 77 -2.68 -15.93 -9.67
N VAL A 78 -1.73 -16.76 -9.25
CA VAL A 78 -1.93 -17.70 -8.14
C VAL A 78 -2.20 -16.96 -6.82
N ILE A 79 -1.50 -15.86 -6.55
CA ILE A 79 -1.73 -15.02 -5.37
C ILE A 79 -3.13 -14.40 -5.42
N LEU A 80 -3.54 -13.85 -6.57
CA LEU A 80 -4.88 -13.28 -6.76
C LEU A 80 -5.98 -14.34 -6.54
N ALA A 81 -5.76 -15.59 -6.94
CA ALA A 81 -6.72 -16.66 -6.70
C ALA A 81 -6.83 -17.03 -5.21
N LYS A 82 -5.72 -16.94 -4.45
CA LYS A 82 -5.67 -17.24 -3.01
C LYS A 82 -6.21 -16.10 -2.14
N GLN A 83 -6.12 -14.85 -2.59
CA GLN A 83 -6.46 -13.68 -1.79
C GLN A 83 -7.92 -13.64 -1.35
N LYS A 84 -8.83 -14.38 -2.01
CA LYS A 84 -10.24 -14.53 -1.59
C LYS A 84 -10.38 -15.05 -0.15
N ASN A 85 -9.36 -15.74 0.35
CA ASN A 85 -9.31 -16.26 1.72
C ASN A 85 -8.71 -15.28 2.73
N PHE A 86 -8.22 -14.12 2.27
CA PHE A 86 -7.64 -13.09 3.13
C PHE A 86 -8.64 -12.65 4.20
N LYS A 87 -8.11 -12.40 5.40
CA LYS A 87 -8.83 -11.81 6.52
C LYS A 87 -8.06 -10.60 7.04
N PRO A 88 -8.73 -9.48 7.32
CA PRO A 88 -8.10 -8.32 7.94
C PRO A 88 -7.41 -8.69 9.26
N PHE A 89 -6.26 -8.07 9.49
CA PHE A 89 -5.53 -8.19 10.75
C PHE A 89 -6.14 -7.28 11.83
N GLY A 90 -5.99 -7.67 13.10
CA GLY A 90 -6.36 -6.85 14.24
C GLY A 90 -7.85 -6.93 14.63
N GLU A 91 -8.27 -5.95 15.42
CA GLU A 91 -9.62 -5.86 15.98
C GLU A 91 -10.50 -4.95 15.11
N LEU A 92 -11.72 -5.42 14.82
CA LEU A 92 -12.72 -4.60 14.14
C LEU A 92 -13.17 -3.46 15.07
N ILE A 93 -12.97 -2.21 14.63
CA ILE A 93 -13.39 -1.01 15.36
C ILE A 93 -14.77 -0.56 14.94
N THR A 94 -15.05 -0.49 13.64
CA THR A 94 -16.34 -0.02 13.14
C THR A 94 -16.64 -0.53 11.73
N LYS A 95 -17.92 -0.50 11.38
CA LYS A 95 -18.44 -0.76 10.04
C LYS A 95 -19.33 0.40 9.60
N PHE A 96 -19.19 0.82 8.36
CA PHE A 96 -20.04 1.87 7.80
C PHE A 96 -20.28 1.65 6.30
N THR A 97 -21.28 2.33 5.76
CA THR A 97 -21.57 2.32 4.32
C THR A 97 -21.36 3.71 3.75
N ALA A 98 -20.63 3.80 2.65
CA ALA A 98 -20.43 5.05 1.91
C ALA A 98 -20.52 4.77 0.40
N LYS A 99 -21.30 5.59 -0.33
CA LYS A 99 -21.52 5.42 -1.77
C LYS A 99 -21.88 3.96 -2.15
N GLU A 100 -22.84 3.38 -1.41
CA GLU A 100 -23.34 2.00 -1.59
C GLU A 100 -22.32 0.87 -1.36
N LYS A 101 -21.14 1.19 -0.84
CA LYS A 101 -20.10 0.21 -0.48
C LYS A 101 -19.98 0.08 1.02
N SER A 102 -19.77 -1.14 1.51
CA SER A 102 -19.52 -1.41 2.92
C SER A 102 -18.02 -1.34 3.23
N PHE A 103 -17.69 -0.69 4.33
CA PHE A 103 -16.32 -0.53 4.81
C PHE A 103 -16.18 -1.04 6.24
N GLU A 104 -15.00 -1.58 6.55
CA GLU A 104 -14.65 -2.10 7.86
C GLU A 104 -13.28 -1.55 8.26
N LEU A 105 -13.21 -0.91 9.43
CA LEU A 105 -11.98 -0.36 9.99
C LEU A 105 -11.44 -1.30 11.06
N TYR A 106 -10.17 -1.66 10.94
CA TYR A 106 -9.46 -2.51 11.88
C TYR A 106 -8.32 -1.76 12.54
N LYS A 107 -8.12 -2.01 13.84
CA LYS A 107 -6.97 -1.53 14.60
C LYS A 107 -6.05 -2.70 14.90
N ILE A 108 -4.77 -2.52 14.64
CA ILE A 108 -3.76 -3.52 14.98
C ILE A 108 -3.49 -3.45 16.48
N THR A 109 -3.74 -4.55 17.17
CA THR A 109 -3.57 -4.69 18.63
C THR A 109 -2.23 -5.31 18.99
N GLU A 110 -1.71 -6.20 18.14
CA GLU A 110 -0.44 -6.91 18.32
C GLU A 110 0.25 -7.08 16.95
N SER A 111 1.57 -6.91 16.93
CA SER A 111 2.39 -7.22 15.76
C SER A 111 2.63 -8.74 15.69
N SER A 112 2.78 -9.25 14.46
CA SER A 112 3.16 -10.62 14.17
C SER A 112 3.98 -10.63 12.88
N PRO A 113 4.84 -11.63 12.64
CA PRO A 113 5.61 -11.69 11.39
C PRO A 113 4.74 -11.61 10.13
N ASP A 114 3.56 -12.24 10.14
CA ASP A 114 2.61 -12.17 9.01
C ASP A 114 2.05 -10.76 8.79
N PHE A 115 1.74 -10.07 9.89
CA PHE A 115 1.29 -8.69 9.84
C PHE A 115 2.41 -7.74 9.41
N ASP A 116 3.63 -7.90 9.92
CA ASP A 116 4.76 -7.03 9.56
C ASP A 116 5.08 -7.14 8.07
N ASN A 117 5.02 -8.36 7.53
CA ASN A 117 5.14 -8.61 6.10
C ASN A 117 4.00 -7.92 5.31
N TYR A 118 2.79 -7.91 5.84
CA TYR A 118 1.65 -7.22 5.23
C TYR A 118 1.78 -5.69 5.30
N LEU A 119 2.20 -5.15 6.44
CA LEU A 119 2.42 -3.72 6.64
C LEU A 119 3.49 -3.19 5.68
N ALA A 120 4.61 -3.90 5.52
CA ALA A 120 5.66 -3.51 4.58
C ALA A 120 5.15 -3.42 3.13
N ARG A 121 4.28 -4.37 2.72
CA ARG A 121 3.63 -4.34 1.41
C ARG A 121 2.75 -3.11 1.24
N VAL A 122 1.94 -2.79 2.24
CA VAL A 122 1.04 -1.64 2.23
C VAL A 122 1.82 -0.31 2.24
N GLN A 123 2.89 -0.23 3.03
CA GLN A 123 3.72 0.95 3.16
C GLN A 123 4.46 1.33 1.88
N SER A 124 4.69 0.37 0.97
CA SER A 124 5.19 0.68 -0.37
C SER A 124 4.31 1.68 -1.13
N LEU A 125 3.02 1.80 -0.80
CA LEU A 125 2.14 2.81 -1.37
C LEU A 125 2.57 4.23 -0.99
N ALA A 126 3.17 4.43 0.18
CA ALA A 126 3.60 5.76 0.62
C ALA A 126 4.65 6.36 -0.33
N LEU A 127 5.52 5.52 -0.92
CA LEU A 127 6.51 5.94 -1.92
C LEU A 127 5.88 6.68 -3.11
N TRP A 128 4.65 6.34 -3.48
CA TRP A 128 3.99 6.87 -4.67
C TRP A 128 3.13 8.09 -4.40
N TYR A 129 2.70 8.29 -3.16
CA TYR A 129 1.65 9.27 -2.84
C TYR A 129 2.03 10.27 -1.75
N ILE A 130 3.11 10.02 -1.01
CA ILE A 130 3.56 10.87 0.09
C ILE A 130 5.01 11.26 -0.19
N ASP A 131 5.21 12.55 -0.46
CA ASP A 131 6.56 13.09 -0.62
C ASP A 131 7.35 12.97 0.69
N ALA A 132 8.63 12.64 0.58
CA ALA A 132 9.53 12.38 1.71
C ALA A 132 9.03 11.31 2.72
N ALA A 133 8.19 10.37 2.28
CA ALA A 133 7.74 9.27 3.13
C ALA A 133 8.91 8.44 3.67
N GLN A 134 8.82 8.08 4.95
CA GLN A 134 9.71 7.10 5.59
C GLN A 134 8.87 5.96 6.12
N TYR A 135 9.42 4.75 6.08
CA TYR A 135 8.78 3.59 6.67
C TYR A 135 8.76 3.68 8.19
N THR A 136 7.73 3.10 8.81
CA THR A 136 7.66 3.04 10.28
C THR A 136 8.65 2.01 10.81
N ASP A 137 9.15 2.24 12.02
CA ASP A 137 9.83 1.20 12.78
C ASP A 137 8.79 0.22 13.33
N ASN A 138 8.63 -0.94 12.68
CA ASN A 138 7.65 -1.94 13.08
C ASN A 138 7.96 -2.58 14.45
N ALA A 139 9.18 -2.42 14.97
CA ALA A 139 9.56 -2.90 16.29
C ALA A 139 9.18 -1.91 17.41
N ASP A 140 8.90 -0.64 17.10
CA ASP A 140 8.54 0.36 18.10
C ASP A 140 7.04 0.25 18.48
N PRO A 141 6.72 -0.15 19.72
CA PRO A 141 5.33 -0.34 20.18
C PRO A 141 4.54 0.97 20.29
N LEU A 142 5.18 2.13 20.09
CA LEU A 142 4.52 3.42 20.06
C LEU A 142 3.76 3.67 18.75
N TRP A 143 4.08 2.93 17.68
CA TRP A 143 3.26 2.92 16.47
C TRP A 143 1.91 2.24 16.70
N MET A 144 0.89 2.79 16.04
CA MET A 144 -0.45 2.23 15.95
C MET A 144 -0.88 2.27 14.50
N HIS A 145 -1.40 1.15 14.01
CA HIS A 145 -1.85 1.04 12.62
C HIS A 145 -3.35 0.78 12.56
N TYR A 146 -3.99 1.43 11.61
CA TYR A 146 -5.40 1.27 11.28
C TYR A 146 -5.52 0.94 9.80
N PHE A 147 -6.36 -0.03 9.47
CA PHE A 147 -6.59 -0.46 8.09
C PHE A 147 -8.07 -0.41 7.77
N LEU A 148 -8.40 0.25 6.66
CA LEU A 148 -9.74 0.35 6.13
C LEU A 148 -9.87 -0.60 4.94
N PHE A 149 -10.87 -1.47 4.97
CA PHE A 149 -11.18 -2.36 3.86
C PHE A 149 -12.58 -2.09 3.31
N GLU A 150 -12.72 -2.01 1.99
CA GLU A 150 -13.99 -2.27 1.32
C GLU A 150 -14.30 -3.77 1.49
N SER A 151 -15.49 -4.09 1.98
CA SER A 151 -15.92 -5.46 2.22
C SER A 151 -17.15 -5.80 1.39
N LYS A 152 -17.14 -6.97 0.77
CA LYS A 152 -18.27 -7.47 -0.04
C LYS A 152 -18.65 -8.86 0.38
N ALA A 153 -19.92 -9.20 0.20
CA ALA A 153 -20.35 -10.59 0.30
C ALA A 153 -19.55 -11.42 -0.71
N ASN A 154 -19.08 -12.59 -0.29
CA ASN A 154 -18.45 -13.54 -1.17
C ASN A 154 -19.51 -14.18 -2.08
N ASP A 155 -19.15 -14.45 -3.33
CA ASP A 155 -20.02 -15.08 -4.33
C ASP A 155 -20.46 -16.50 -3.93
N ALA A 156 -19.77 -17.12 -2.97
CA ALA A 156 -20.12 -18.42 -2.42
C ALA A 156 -21.45 -18.46 -1.65
N GLY A 157 -21.99 -17.32 -1.22
CA GLY A 157 -23.28 -17.24 -0.50
C GLY A 157 -23.28 -17.86 0.90
N ASP A 158 -22.11 -18.24 1.43
CA ASP A 158 -21.91 -18.86 2.75
C ASP A 158 -21.83 -17.84 3.91
N GLY A 159 -22.13 -16.57 3.62
CA GLY A 159 -22.00 -15.46 4.56
C GLY A 159 -20.55 -14.96 4.73
N SER A 160 -19.56 -15.56 4.06
CA SER A 160 -18.20 -15.06 4.08
C SER A 160 -18.07 -13.74 3.31
N ARG A 161 -17.02 -12.98 3.64
CA ARG A 161 -16.72 -11.68 3.01
C ARG A 161 -15.35 -11.71 2.34
N VAL A 162 -15.27 -11.00 1.22
CA VAL A 162 -14.02 -10.64 0.53
C VAL A 162 -13.69 -9.18 0.81
N TYR A 163 -12.40 -8.87 0.87
CA TYR A 163 -11.90 -7.58 1.30
C TYR A 163 -10.95 -7.00 0.26
N SER A 164 -11.03 -5.70 0.05
CA SER A 164 -10.08 -4.92 -0.74
C SER A 164 -9.61 -3.75 0.12
N LEU A 165 -8.30 -3.53 0.21
CA LEU A 165 -7.72 -2.40 0.94
C LEU A 165 -8.22 -1.10 0.35
N ALA A 166 -8.83 -0.27 1.19
CA ALA A 166 -9.31 1.06 0.85
C ALA A 166 -8.41 2.17 1.40
N GLY A 167 -7.61 1.88 2.43
CA GLY A 167 -6.63 2.81 2.98
C GLY A 167 -6.02 2.29 4.28
N TYR A 168 -4.98 2.97 4.76
CA TYR A 168 -4.40 2.71 6.07
C TYR A 168 -3.91 4.01 6.71
N ALA A 169 -3.77 4.01 8.03
CA ALA A 169 -3.19 5.11 8.78
C ALA A 169 -2.21 4.56 9.81
N SER A 170 -1.06 5.21 9.94
CA SER A 170 -0.08 4.92 10.99
C SER A 170 0.05 6.14 11.88
N LEU A 171 -0.11 5.94 13.18
CA LEU A 171 -0.09 7.00 14.19
C LEU A 171 1.00 6.68 15.20
N TYR A 172 1.75 7.69 15.62
CA TYR A 172 2.75 7.56 16.66
C TYR A 172 2.24 8.11 18.00
N LYS A 173 2.36 7.31 19.07
CA LYS A 173 1.95 7.71 20.42
C LYS A 173 2.98 8.66 21.04
N PHE A 174 2.86 9.96 20.76
CA PHE A 174 3.62 10.99 21.48
C PHE A 174 3.05 11.18 22.88
N TYR A 175 3.90 11.04 23.90
CA TYR A 175 3.50 11.26 25.29
C TYR A 175 3.38 12.77 25.57
N ALA A 176 2.17 13.31 25.58
CA ALA A 176 1.89 14.68 26.01
C ALA A 176 0.90 14.69 27.19
N LYS A 177 1.32 15.27 28.32
CA LYS A 177 0.69 15.15 29.66
C LYS A 177 -0.75 15.66 29.81
N CYS A 178 -1.32 16.37 28.83
CA CYS A 178 -2.58 17.10 29.01
C CYS A 178 -3.69 16.81 28.00
N GLY A 179 -3.44 16.04 26.93
CA GLY A 179 -4.48 15.64 25.96
C GLY A 179 -5.18 16.78 25.20
N ILE A 180 -4.77 18.03 25.41
CA ILE A 180 -5.36 19.22 24.79
C ILE A 180 -5.21 19.17 23.27
N GLY A 181 -4.06 18.74 22.77
CA GLY A 181 -3.82 18.56 21.33
C GLY A 181 -4.80 17.58 20.67
N ALA A 182 -5.12 16.47 21.34
CA ALA A 182 -6.09 15.51 20.83
C ALA A 182 -7.51 16.11 20.76
N LYS A 183 -7.92 16.88 21.78
CA LYS A 183 -9.21 17.58 21.78
C LYS A 183 -9.28 18.66 20.71
N LEU A 184 -8.21 19.42 20.52
CA LEU A 184 -8.09 20.43 19.47
C LEU A 184 -8.23 19.76 18.09
N LEU A 185 -7.49 18.69 17.85
CA LEU A 185 -7.52 17.95 16.59
C LEU A 185 -8.93 17.40 16.32
N ASP A 186 -9.55 16.72 17.29
CA ASP A 186 -10.93 16.21 17.18
C ASP A 186 -11.93 17.33 16.86
N THR A 187 -11.77 18.51 17.48
CA THR A 187 -12.64 19.67 17.23
C THR A 187 -12.48 20.20 15.81
N ILE A 188 -11.23 20.35 15.35
CA ILE A 188 -10.93 20.79 13.97
C ILE A 188 -11.45 19.78 12.96
N TYR A 189 -11.24 18.47 13.19
CA TYR A 189 -11.73 17.42 12.30
C TYR A 189 -13.26 17.47 12.17
N LYS A 190 -13.98 17.65 13.27
CA LYS A 190 -15.45 17.76 13.26
C LYS A 190 -15.92 18.98 12.47
N ASP A 191 -15.23 20.11 12.62
CA ASP A 191 -15.52 21.33 11.87
C ASP A 191 -15.29 21.13 10.36
N LEU A 192 -14.11 20.61 9.98
CA LEU A 192 -13.77 20.31 8.59
C LEU A 192 -14.73 19.30 7.95
N CYS A 193 -15.11 18.22 8.66
CA CYS A 193 -16.09 17.25 8.16
C CYS A 193 -17.50 17.83 7.96
N SER A 194 -17.80 19.01 8.51
CA SER A 194 -19.07 19.69 8.29
C SER A 194 -19.08 20.53 7.00
N MET A 195 -17.90 20.82 6.44
CA MET A 195 -17.71 21.62 5.21
C MET A 195 -17.87 20.71 3.98
N LYS A 196 -18.66 21.15 2.99
CA LYS A 196 -18.93 20.33 1.79
C LYS A 196 -17.79 20.34 0.79
N GLU A 197 -16.92 21.35 0.88
CA GLU A 197 -15.76 21.59 0.04
C GLU A 197 -14.52 20.80 0.47
N VAL A 198 -14.49 20.29 1.70
CA VAL A 198 -13.38 19.49 2.21
C VAL A 198 -13.55 18.05 1.71
N LEU A 199 -12.62 17.61 0.86
CA LEU A 199 -12.62 16.26 0.27
C LEU A 199 -11.82 15.27 1.12
N ASP A 200 -10.69 15.70 1.66
CA ASP A 200 -9.81 14.94 2.55
C ASP A 200 -9.08 15.86 3.54
N ILE A 201 -8.39 15.25 4.50
CA ILE A 201 -7.55 15.93 5.49
C ILE A 201 -6.21 15.18 5.49
N THR A 202 -5.17 15.87 5.03
CA THR A 202 -3.80 15.34 4.88
C THR A 202 -2.88 15.86 5.96
#